data_AF-A0AAE0BNE2-F1
#
_entry.id   AF-A0AAE0BNE2-F1
#
_cell.length_a   1.000
_cell.length_b   1.000
_cell.length_c   1.000
_cell.angle_alpha   90.00
_cell.angle_beta   90.00
_cell.angle_gamma   90.00
#
_symmetry.space_group_name_H-M   'P 1'
#
loop_
_entity.id
_entity.type
_entity.pdbx_description
1 polymer ?
#
loop_
_entity_poly.entity_id
_entity_poly.type
_entity_poly.pdbx_seq_one_letter_code
_entity_poly.pdbx_strand_id
1 'polypeptide(L)'
;MPGGARDYVWRHFLSEKTLQMMGDMRQQFLQLLQGIGFTETPGGGRGRRTGDPAFDDNSEDLTLVKAVLCSGLYPNVVTVKNAKRRAKLMTEEDGKVECHPSSVNASVSQFTTNFLVYSEKVKTSSIFIRNSTMVSDYALLLFGGALRPGPEPGTFTMGRGNLVFTAGQGVATLVQELRARLDALLERKIATPTMDLVREGGGIVKAVRALLAEPAQVGAHPHDSRHPDGDRAYHG
;
A
#
# COMPACT_ATOMS: atom_id res chain seq x y z
N MET A 1 2.79 -39.12 -8.95
CA MET A 1 2.53 -37.91 -9.75
C MET A 1 3.86 -37.25 -10.09
N PRO A 2 4.31 -37.23 -11.35
CA PRO A 2 5.55 -36.56 -11.72
C PRO A 2 5.26 -35.06 -11.90
N GLY A 3 5.62 -34.26 -10.91
CA GLY A 3 5.43 -32.81 -10.87
C GLY A 3 5.89 -32.24 -9.52
N GLY A 4 7.09 -32.62 -9.10
CA GLY A 4 7.65 -32.20 -7.81
C GLY A 4 8.13 -30.74 -7.80
N ALA A 5 8.53 -30.23 -6.64
CA ALA A 5 8.98 -28.85 -6.45
C ALA A 5 10.05 -28.40 -7.48
N ARG A 6 11.00 -29.28 -7.85
CA ARG A 6 12.03 -29.00 -8.86
C ARG A 6 11.46 -28.75 -10.26
N ASP A 7 10.44 -29.51 -10.66
CA ASP A 7 9.78 -29.33 -11.97
C ASP A 7 9.02 -28.00 -12.01
N TYR A 8 8.33 -27.63 -10.92
CA TYR A 8 7.67 -26.32 -10.81
C TYR A 8 8.68 -25.16 -10.90
N VAL A 9 9.78 -25.21 -10.14
CA VAL A 9 10.83 -24.18 -10.16
C VAL A 9 11.41 -24.01 -11.56
N TRP A 10 11.67 -25.11 -12.26
CA TRP A 10 12.20 -25.09 -13.62
C TRP A 10 11.21 -24.47 -14.62
N ARG A 11 9.93 -24.87 -14.58
CA ARG A 11 8.88 -24.36 -15.49
C ARG A 11 8.61 -22.86 -15.33
N HIS A 12 8.81 -22.32 -14.13
CA HIS A 12 8.54 -20.92 -13.81
C HIS A 12 9.80 -20.05 -13.74
N PHE A 13 10.96 -20.57 -14.15
CA PHE A 13 12.25 -19.85 -14.10
C PHE A 13 12.58 -19.30 -12.70
N LEU A 14 12.20 -20.05 -11.66
CA LEU A 14 12.43 -19.66 -10.27
C LEU A 14 13.78 -20.21 -9.78
N SER A 15 14.30 -19.63 -8.71
CA SER A 15 15.50 -20.11 -8.02
C SER A 15 15.10 -20.84 -6.74
N GLU A 16 15.34 -22.16 -6.68
CA GLU A 16 15.07 -22.99 -5.50
C GLU A 16 15.77 -22.43 -4.25
N LYS A 17 17.03 -22.00 -4.39
CA LYS A 17 17.82 -21.39 -3.31
C LYS A 17 17.20 -20.09 -2.82
N THR A 18 16.71 -19.24 -3.73
CA THR A 18 16.09 -17.96 -3.37
C THR A 18 14.75 -18.19 -2.67
N LEU A 19 13.93 -19.14 -3.14
CA LEU A 19 12.67 -19.50 -2.48
C LEU A 19 12.89 -20.06 -1.08
N GLN A 20 13.91 -20.91 -0.89
CA GLN A 20 14.28 -21.41 0.44
C GLN A 20 14.69 -20.27 1.37
N MET A 21 15.58 -19.38 0.90
CA MET A 21 16.01 -18.21 1.66
C MET A 21 14.82 -17.31 2.07
N MET A 22 13.86 -17.10 1.17
CA MET A 22 12.63 -16.36 1.49
C MET A 22 11.78 -17.07 2.55
N GLY A 23 11.71 -18.40 2.51
CA GLY A 23 11.05 -19.20 3.54
C GLY A 23 11.71 -19.06 4.91
N ASP A 24 13.04 -19.10 4.95
CA ASP A 24 13.82 -18.95 6.18
C ASP A 24 13.66 -17.53 6.76
N MET A 25 13.72 -16.50 5.91
CA MET A 25 13.47 -15.10 6.32
C MET A 25 12.05 -14.92 6.88
N ARG A 26 11.03 -15.52 6.26
CA ARG A 26 9.64 -15.47 6.75
C ARG A 26 9.54 -16.05 8.16
N GLN A 27 10.24 -17.15 8.41
CA GLN A 27 10.26 -17.79 9.73
C GLN A 27 10.98 -16.92 10.77
N GLN A 28 12.07 -16.25 10.38
CA GLN A 28 12.77 -15.31 11.26
C GLN A 28 11.90 -14.10 11.63
N PHE A 29 11.16 -13.52 10.67
CA PHE A 29 10.23 -12.43 10.96
C PHE A 29 9.13 -12.86 11.93
N LEU A 30 8.58 -14.07 11.78
CA LEU A 30 7.62 -14.61 12.72
C LEU A 30 8.21 -14.75 14.13
N GLN A 31 9.43 -15.25 14.26
CA GLN A 31 10.10 -15.36 15.57
C GLN A 31 10.32 -14.01 16.24
N LEU A 32 10.65 -12.98 15.46
CA LEU A 32 10.75 -11.61 15.98
C LEU A 32 9.40 -11.10 16.49
N LEU A 33 8.33 -11.29 15.72
CA LEU A 33 6.96 -10.92 16.12
C LEU A 33 6.49 -11.67 17.37
N GLN A 34 6.84 -12.96 17.49
CA GLN A 34 6.61 -13.76 18.69
C GLN A 34 7.38 -13.18 19.88
N GLY A 35 8.65 -12.84 19.69
CA GLY A 35 9.50 -12.28 20.75
C GLY A 35 9.02 -10.94 21.31
N ILE A 36 8.30 -10.15 20.52
CA ILE A 36 7.67 -8.89 20.97
C ILE A 36 6.16 -9.04 21.30
N GLY A 37 5.67 -10.28 21.38
CA GLY A 37 4.30 -10.59 21.81
C GLY A 37 3.20 -10.43 20.76
N PHE A 38 3.51 -10.03 19.51
CA PHE A 38 2.48 -9.72 18.48
C PHE A 38 1.66 -10.93 18.02
N THR A 39 2.18 -12.13 18.20
CA THR A 39 1.57 -13.39 17.75
C THR A 39 1.38 -14.39 18.89
N GLU A 40 1.49 -13.94 20.15
CA GLU A 40 1.23 -14.78 21.31
C GLU A 40 -0.28 -14.93 21.53
N THR A 41 -0.78 -16.16 21.49
CA THR A 41 -2.12 -16.51 21.97
C THR A 41 -2.08 -16.89 23.45
N PRO A 42 -3.10 -16.53 24.25
CA PRO A 42 -3.25 -17.02 25.62
C PRO A 42 -3.19 -18.56 25.64
N GLY A 43 -2.21 -19.15 26.34
CA GLY A 43 -2.00 -20.60 26.41
C GLY A 43 -0.61 -21.12 26.05
N GLY A 44 0.37 -20.25 25.77
CA GLY A 44 1.79 -20.67 25.72
C GLY A 44 2.17 -21.46 24.47
N GLY A 45 1.70 -21.02 23.30
CA GLY A 45 2.00 -21.64 22.00
C GLY A 45 3.45 -21.46 21.53
N ARG A 46 4.43 -21.96 22.28
CA ARG A 46 5.80 -22.15 21.79
C ARG A 46 5.76 -23.19 20.68
N GLY A 47 5.93 -22.79 19.43
CA GLY A 47 6.04 -23.72 18.30
C GLY A 47 5.24 -23.40 17.04
N ARG A 48 4.45 -22.30 17.02
CA ARG A 48 3.76 -21.89 15.78
C ARG A 48 4.77 -21.47 14.72
N ARG A 49 4.51 -21.88 13.48
CA ARG A 49 5.36 -21.64 12.31
C ARG A 49 4.62 -20.80 11.28
N THR A 50 5.36 -20.33 10.30
CA THR A 50 4.75 -19.65 9.15
C THR A 50 3.77 -20.58 8.43
N GLY A 51 2.61 -20.07 8.04
CA GLY A 51 1.52 -20.86 7.46
C GLY A 51 0.60 -21.53 8.49
N ASP A 52 0.71 -21.19 9.78
CA ASP A 52 -0.29 -21.55 10.78
C ASP A 52 -1.59 -20.78 10.48
N PRO A 53 -2.73 -21.47 10.23
CA PRO A 53 -3.99 -20.82 9.89
C PRO A 53 -4.41 -19.72 10.87
N ALA A 54 -4.01 -19.84 12.14
CA ALA A 54 -4.36 -18.85 13.16
C ALA A 54 -3.73 -17.45 12.94
N PHE A 55 -2.77 -17.31 12.02
CA PHE A 55 -2.21 -16.00 11.63
C PHE A 55 -2.69 -15.53 10.26
N ASP A 56 -3.34 -16.39 9.49
CA ASP A 56 -3.59 -16.21 8.07
C ASP A 56 -5.09 -16.03 7.74
N ASP A 57 -5.93 -15.76 8.75
CA ASP A 57 -7.39 -15.56 8.61
C ASP A 57 -7.79 -14.55 7.51
N ASN A 58 -6.94 -13.56 7.21
CA ASN A 58 -7.18 -12.54 6.18
C ASN A 58 -6.18 -12.60 5.01
N SER A 59 -5.40 -13.67 4.88
CA SER A 59 -4.34 -13.81 3.85
C SER A 59 -4.87 -13.78 2.41
N GLU A 60 -6.09 -14.25 2.19
CA GLU A 60 -6.77 -14.24 0.87
C GLU A 60 -7.46 -12.90 0.56
N ASP A 61 -7.56 -11.97 1.53
CA ASP A 61 -8.11 -10.64 1.31
C ASP A 61 -7.06 -9.72 0.67
N LEU A 62 -6.90 -9.83 -0.66
CA LEU A 62 -5.87 -9.09 -1.40
C LEU A 62 -6.01 -7.58 -1.27
N THR A 63 -7.21 -7.06 -1.00
CA THR A 63 -7.41 -5.63 -0.76
C THR A 63 -6.77 -5.20 0.56
N LEU A 64 -6.96 -6.00 1.62
CA LEU A 64 -6.27 -5.79 2.89
C LEU A 64 -4.76 -5.97 2.75
N VAL A 65 -4.29 -7.02 2.05
CA VAL A 65 -2.86 -7.27 1.83
C VAL A 65 -2.21 -6.08 1.11
N LYS A 66 -2.86 -5.53 0.07
CA LYS A 66 -2.39 -4.31 -0.61
C LYS A 66 -2.36 -3.10 0.30
N ALA A 67 -3.31 -2.97 1.22
CA ALA A 67 -3.34 -1.87 2.17
C ALA A 67 -2.20 -1.97 3.22
N VAL A 68 -1.89 -3.19 3.68
CA VAL A 68 -0.71 -3.45 4.54
C VAL A 68 0.59 -3.23 3.76
N LEU A 69 0.68 -3.62 2.50
CA LEU A 69 1.82 -3.27 1.65
C LEU A 69 1.95 -1.74 1.48
N CYS A 70 0.83 -1.04 1.36
CA CYS A 70 0.80 0.42 1.32
C CYS A 70 1.40 1.03 2.59
N SER A 71 1.08 0.50 3.77
CA SER A 71 1.63 1.01 5.04
C SER A 71 3.15 0.85 5.13
N GLY A 72 3.70 -0.25 4.59
CA GLY A 72 5.13 -0.51 4.62
C GLY A 72 5.93 0.24 3.53
N LEU A 73 5.29 0.59 2.41
CA LEU A 73 5.95 1.23 1.27
C LEU A 73 5.75 2.74 1.20
N TYR A 74 4.73 3.30 1.85
CA TYR A 74 4.59 4.75 1.98
C TYR A 74 5.86 5.37 2.62
N PRO A 75 6.40 6.50 2.12
CA PRO A 75 5.83 7.47 1.18
C PRO A 75 6.09 7.21 -0.31
N ASN A 76 6.58 6.03 -0.71
CA ASN A 76 6.86 5.71 -2.10
C ASN A 76 5.58 5.49 -2.91
N VAL A 77 4.95 6.58 -3.35
CA VAL A 77 3.68 6.58 -4.07
C VAL A 77 3.86 7.16 -5.48
N VAL A 78 3.23 6.49 -6.45
CA VAL A 78 3.06 6.98 -7.82
C VAL A 78 1.59 7.30 -8.02
N THR A 79 1.32 8.51 -8.50
CA THR A 79 0.01 8.92 -9.00
C THR A 79 -0.18 8.47 -10.44
N VAL A 80 -1.38 7.99 -10.74
CA VAL A 80 -1.75 7.46 -12.05
C VAL A 80 -2.80 8.37 -12.66
N LYS A 81 -2.52 8.88 -13.87
CA LYS A 81 -3.48 9.61 -14.69
C LYS A 81 -3.71 8.84 -15.97
N ASN A 82 -4.81 8.09 -16.02
CA ASN A 82 -5.24 7.39 -17.23
C ASN A 82 -5.44 8.40 -18.38
N ALA A 83 -4.92 8.08 -19.56
CA ALA A 83 -5.02 8.89 -20.77
C ALA A 83 -5.40 8.01 -21.97
N LYS A 84 -5.74 8.60 -23.12
CA LYS A 84 -6.29 7.88 -24.28
C LYS A 84 -5.49 6.65 -24.73
N ARG A 85 -4.16 6.65 -24.59
CA ARG A 85 -3.29 5.54 -25.04
C ARG A 85 -2.62 4.80 -23.90
N ARG A 86 -1.99 5.54 -22.98
CA ARG A 86 -1.23 4.98 -21.87
C ARG A 86 -1.29 5.92 -20.69
N ALA A 87 -1.48 5.38 -19.50
CA ALA A 87 -1.48 6.14 -18.27
C ALA A 87 -0.16 6.89 -18.06
N LYS A 88 -0.27 8.12 -17.56
CA LYS A 88 0.87 8.91 -17.10
C LYS A 88 1.10 8.59 -15.64
N LEU A 89 2.34 8.23 -15.30
CA LEU A 89 2.77 7.91 -13.95
C LEU A 89 3.64 9.03 -13.42
N MET A 90 3.36 9.49 -12.20
CA MET A 90 4.12 10.58 -11.58
C MET A 90 4.43 10.32 -10.12
N THR A 91 5.67 10.52 -9.70
CA THR A 91 6.08 10.60 -8.29
C THR A 91 6.05 12.06 -7.84
N GLU A 92 5.98 12.26 -6.52
CA GLU A 92 6.10 13.58 -5.92
C GLU A 92 7.44 14.25 -6.21
N GLU A 93 8.53 13.48 -6.12
CA GLU A 93 9.89 14.00 -6.15
C GLU A 93 10.41 14.24 -7.57
N ASP A 94 10.05 13.39 -8.52
CA ASP A 94 10.68 13.36 -9.84
C ASP A 94 9.73 13.71 -10.99
N GLY A 95 8.45 13.93 -10.70
CA GLY A 95 7.44 14.10 -11.73
C GLY A 95 7.28 12.81 -12.53
N LYS A 96 7.43 12.86 -13.86
CA LYS A 96 7.14 11.72 -14.74
C LYS A 96 8.08 10.54 -14.48
N VAL A 97 7.51 9.36 -14.26
CA VAL A 97 8.22 8.08 -14.13
C VAL A 97 7.61 7.02 -15.05
N GLU A 98 8.29 5.88 -15.19
CA GLU A 98 7.82 4.73 -15.98
C GLU A 98 7.94 3.43 -15.18
N CYS A 99 7.09 2.44 -15.44
CA CYS A 99 7.30 1.09 -14.87
C CYS A 99 8.51 0.44 -15.55
N HIS A 100 9.40 -0.14 -14.74
CA HIS A 100 10.57 -0.87 -15.26
C HIS A 100 10.12 -2.04 -16.16
N PRO A 101 10.80 -2.35 -17.28
CA PRO A 101 10.37 -3.41 -18.22
C PRO A 101 10.18 -4.80 -17.60
N SER A 102 10.88 -5.11 -16.51
CA SER A 102 10.73 -6.38 -15.78
C SER A 102 9.52 -6.42 -14.84
N SER A 103 8.80 -5.31 -14.66
CA SER A 103 7.59 -5.26 -13.84
C SER A 103 6.41 -5.84 -14.59
N VAL A 104 5.54 -6.57 -13.88
CA VAL A 104 4.23 -7.00 -14.41
C VAL A 104 3.34 -5.83 -14.82
N ASN A 105 3.58 -4.62 -14.28
CA ASN A 105 2.85 -3.41 -14.65
C ASN A 105 3.43 -2.68 -15.88
N ALA A 106 4.53 -3.16 -16.46
CA ALA A 106 5.19 -2.49 -17.60
C ALA A 106 4.32 -2.47 -18.88
N SER A 107 3.49 -3.49 -19.06
CA SER A 107 2.57 -3.64 -20.19
C SER A 107 1.18 -3.05 -19.93
N VAL A 108 0.90 -2.60 -18.69
CA VAL A 108 -0.40 -2.05 -18.32
C VAL A 108 -0.55 -0.64 -18.89
N SER A 109 -1.58 -0.45 -19.72
CA SER A 109 -1.88 0.83 -20.37
C SER A 109 -2.89 1.67 -19.60
N GLN A 110 -3.80 1.02 -18.87
CA GLN A 110 -4.85 1.64 -18.04
C GLN A 110 -4.85 0.95 -16.68
N PHE A 111 -4.89 1.74 -15.62
CA PHE A 111 -4.93 1.22 -14.24
C PHE A 111 -6.34 1.40 -13.67
N THR A 112 -6.74 0.48 -12.80
CA THR A 112 -8.05 0.52 -12.15
C THR A 112 -8.07 1.44 -10.93
N THR A 113 -6.90 1.79 -10.38
CA THR A 113 -6.76 2.72 -9.27
C THR A 113 -5.88 3.90 -9.67
N ASN A 114 -6.03 5.01 -8.93
CA ASN A 114 -5.29 6.25 -9.17
C ASN A 114 -3.86 6.23 -8.58
N PHE A 115 -3.48 5.15 -7.87
CA PHE A 115 -2.22 5.10 -7.13
C PHE A 115 -1.54 3.74 -7.21
N LEU A 116 -0.21 3.77 -7.23
CA LEU A 116 0.66 2.62 -7.01
C LEU A 116 1.60 2.94 -5.84
N VAL A 117 1.94 1.93 -5.05
CA VAL A 117 3.11 1.97 -4.16
C VAL A 117 4.26 1.17 -4.75
N TYR A 118 5.50 1.51 -4.40
CA TYR A 118 6.68 0.83 -4.94
C TYR A 118 7.80 0.66 -3.91
N SER A 119 8.66 -0.34 -4.13
CA SER A 119 9.80 -0.60 -3.23
C SER A 119 11.10 0.03 -3.71
N GLU A 120 11.31 0.16 -5.02
CA GLU A 120 12.59 0.60 -5.59
C GLU A 120 12.37 1.52 -6.80
N LYS A 121 13.17 2.60 -6.85
CA LYS A 121 13.23 3.56 -7.94
C LYS A 121 14.67 3.60 -8.46
N VAL A 122 14.84 3.47 -9.78
CA VAL A 122 16.16 3.49 -10.43
C VAL A 122 16.21 4.49 -11.56
N LYS A 123 17.33 5.20 -11.70
CA LYS A 123 17.56 6.15 -12.79
C LYS A 123 18.61 5.59 -13.75
N THR A 124 18.20 5.35 -14.99
CA THR A 124 19.10 4.93 -16.08
C THR A 124 18.88 5.84 -17.29
N SER A 125 18.24 5.34 -18.36
CA SER A 125 17.78 6.17 -19.49
C SER A 125 16.55 7.01 -19.14
N SER A 126 15.80 6.62 -18.11
CA SER A 126 14.66 7.32 -17.52
C SER A 126 14.54 6.90 -16.06
N ILE A 127 13.58 7.49 -15.34
CA ILE A 127 13.28 7.09 -13.96
C ILE A 127 12.27 5.94 -14.00
N PHE A 128 12.72 4.78 -13.55
CA PHE A 128 11.94 3.56 -13.55
C PHE A 128 11.55 3.11 -12.15
N ILE A 129 10.30 2.70 -12.01
CA ILE A 129 9.73 2.13 -10.79
C ILE A 129 9.74 0.61 -10.89
N ARG A 130 10.33 -0.06 -9.89
CA ARG A 130 10.38 -1.51 -9.74
C ARG A 130 9.43 -1.95 -8.62
N ASN A 131 8.91 -3.18 -8.75
CA ASN A 131 8.01 -3.81 -7.77
C ASN A 131 6.86 -2.90 -7.34
N SER A 132 6.03 -2.48 -8.29
CA SER A 132 4.87 -1.64 -8.02
C SER A 132 3.60 -2.45 -7.79
N THR A 133 2.74 -1.96 -6.90
CA THR A 133 1.43 -2.57 -6.60
C THR A 133 0.36 -1.49 -6.61
N MET A 134 -0.76 -1.74 -7.32
CA MET A 134 -1.93 -0.86 -7.30
C MET A 134 -2.58 -0.87 -5.92
N VAL A 135 -2.88 0.32 -5.40
CA VAL A 135 -3.56 0.51 -4.11
C VAL A 135 -4.77 1.43 -4.28
N SER A 136 -5.78 1.25 -3.45
CA SER A 136 -6.98 2.10 -3.44
C SER A 136 -6.72 3.43 -2.72
N ASP A 137 -7.59 4.40 -2.97
CA ASP A 137 -7.63 5.66 -2.22
C ASP A 137 -7.75 5.39 -0.71
N TYR A 138 -8.60 4.45 -0.30
CA TYR A 138 -8.78 4.08 1.10
C TYR A 138 -7.53 3.48 1.75
N ALA A 139 -6.71 2.74 1.01
CA ALA A 139 -5.44 2.23 1.53
C ALA A 139 -4.49 3.37 1.91
N LEU A 140 -4.37 4.40 1.06
CA LEU A 140 -3.59 5.60 1.37
C LEU A 140 -4.27 6.43 2.47
N LEU A 141 -5.58 6.63 2.40
CA LEU A 141 -6.34 7.35 3.42
C LEU A 141 -6.24 6.68 4.79
N LEU A 142 -6.04 5.37 4.91
CA LEU A 142 -5.82 4.71 6.20
C LEU A 142 -4.35 4.69 6.63
N PHE A 143 -3.45 4.34 5.71
CA PHE A 143 -2.06 3.98 6.07
C PHE A 143 -0.99 4.92 5.51
N GLY A 144 -1.39 5.97 4.79
CA GLY A 144 -0.49 7.02 4.34
C GLY A 144 -0.22 8.06 5.44
N GLY A 145 0.36 9.19 5.03
CA GLY A 145 0.74 10.28 5.93
C GLY A 145 -0.43 11.11 6.46
N ALA A 146 -0.09 12.26 7.05
CA ALA A 146 -1.05 13.19 7.62
C ALA A 146 -2.03 13.71 6.55
N LEU A 147 -3.32 13.67 6.90
CA LEU A 147 -4.40 14.24 6.09
C LEU A 147 -4.54 15.72 6.43
N ARG A 148 -4.48 16.56 5.40
CA ARG A 148 -4.70 18.01 5.51
C ARG A 148 -5.91 18.42 4.67
N PRO A 149 -6.62 19.49 5.02
CA PRO A 149 -7.62 20.08 4.14
C PRO A 149 -7.02 20.37 2.76
N GLY A 150 -7.75 20.03 1.72
CA GLY A 150 -7.37 20.33 0.34
C GLY A 150 -7.77 21.73 -0.10
N PRO A 151 -7.41 22.10 -1.34
CA PRO A 151 -7.69 23.43 -1.88
C PRO A 151 -9.19 23.66 -2.12
N GLU A 152 -9.96 22.59 -2.37
CA GLU A 152 -11.40 22.67 -2.60
C GLU A 152 -12.19 22.10 -1.42
N PRO A 153 -13.40 22.62 -1.13
CA PRO A 153 -14.28 22.03 -0.12
C PRO A 153 -14.55 20.54 -0.37
N GLY A 154 -14.35 19.70 0.64
CA GLY A 154 -14.53 18.25 0.51
C GLY A 154 -13.33 17.51 -0.10
N THR A 155 -12.20 18.19 -0.29
CA THR A 155 -10.94 17.55 -0.69
C THR A 155 -9.95 17.48 0.48
N PHE A 156 -9.08 16.48 0.42
CA PHE A 156 -8.00 16.25 1.38
C PHE A 156 -6.70 16.04 0.63
N THR A 157 -5.59 16.44 1.25
CA THR A 157 -4.26 16.25 0.69
C THR A 157 -3.32 15.52 1.64
N MET A 158 -2.34 14.83 1.07
CA MET A 158 -1.28 14.11 1.78
C MET A 158 0.09 14.40 1.13
N GLY A 159 1.19 14.06 1.80
CA GLY A 159 2.55 14.29 1.30
C GLY A 159 2.93 15.77 1.36
N ARG A 160 3.32 16.38 0.25
CA ARG A 160 3.50 17.84 0.06
C ARG A 160 2.30 18.47 -0.65
N GLY A 161 1.17 17.76 -0.74
CA GLY A 161 -0.07 18.27 -1.32
C GLY A 161 -0.40 17.70 -2.70
N ASN A 162 0.44 16.83 -3.25
CA ASN A 162 0.27 16.21 -4.58
C ASN A 162 -0.71 15.04 -4.59
N LEU A 163 -0.89 14.36 -3.46
CA LEU A 163 -1.89 13.30 -3.29
C LEU A 163 -3.19 13.96 -2.87
N VAL A 164 -4.14 14.06 -3.81
CA VAL A 164 -5.44 14.71 -3.59
C VAL A 164 -6.53 13.64 -3.56
N PHE A 165 -7.38 13.71 -2.56
CA PHE A 165 -8.51 12.80 -2.36
C PHE A 165 -9.79 13.62 -2.22
N THR A 166 -10.87 13.14 -2.81
CA THR A 166 -12.21 13.72 -2.65
C THR A 166 -13.01 12.81 -1.74
N ALA A 167 -13.46 13.31 -0.59
CA ALA A 167 -14.24 12.52 0.34
C ALA A 167 -15.26 13.38 1.09
N GLY A 168 -16.44 12.81 1.34
CA GLY A 168 -17.42 13.44 2.23
C GLY A 168 -16.86 13.60 3.64
N GLN A 169 -17.33 14.61 4.38
CA GLN A 169 -16.89 14.87 5.76
C GLN A 169 -17.02 13.63 6.66
N GLY A 170 -18.12 12.88 6.55
CA GLY A 170 -18.31 11.64 7.32
C GLY A 170 -17.26 10.58 7.05
N VAL A 171 -16.81 10.43 5.79
CA VAL A 171 -15.74 9.48 5.43
C VAL A 171 -14.40 9.92 6.02
N ALA A 172 -14.09 11.22 5.95
CA ALA A 172 -12.87 11.77 6.52
C ALA A 172 -12.81 11.61 8.05
N THR A 173 -13.91 11.91 8.74
CA THR A 173 -14.05 11.69 10.18
C THR A 173 -13.89 10.21 10.52
N LEU A 174 -14.57 9.31 9.79
CA LEU A 174 -14.44 7.86 9.99
C LEU A 174 -12.99 7.38 9.84
N VAL A 175 -12.29 7.83 8.79
CA VAL A 175 -10.89 7.49 8.55
C VAL A 175 -9.99 8.00 9.69
N GLN A 176 -10.18 9.25 10.13
CA GLN A 176 -9.43 9.83 11.23
C GLN A 176 -9.66 9.08 12.55
N GLU A 177 -10.90 8.72 12.86
CA GLU A 177 -11.24 7.93 14.04
C GLU A 177 -10.66 6.51 13.98
N LEU A 178 -10.71 5.86 12.81
CA LEU A 178 -10.12 4.52 12.63
C LEU A 178 -8.60 4.56 12.80
N ARG A 179 -7.91 5.57 12.25
CA ARG A 179 -6.48 5.80 12.48
C ARG A 179 -6.17 5.96 13.96
N ALA A 180 -6.89 6.86 14.64
CA ALA A 180 -6.68 7.09 16.08
C ALA A 180 -6.93 5.83 16.93
N ARG A 181 -7.94 5.02 16.59
CA ARG A 181 -8.22 3.75 17.28
C ARG A 181 -7.13 2.72 17.03
N LEU A 182 -6.59 2.66 15.82
CA LEU A 182 -5.46 1.78 15.49
C LEU A 182 -4.20 2.20 16.23
N ASP A 183 -3.88 3.50 16.26
CA ASP A 183 -2.74 4.04 17.00
C ASP A 183 -2.87 3.73 18.50
N ALA A 184 -4.01 4.01 19.10
CA ALA A 184 -4.29 3.69 20.50
C ALA A 184 -4.21 2.18 20.81
N LEU A 185 -4.59 1.32 19.85
CA LEU A 185 -4.47 -0.13 20.00
C LEU A 185 -2.99 -0.55 20.00
N LEU A 186 -2.19 0.00 19.08
CA LEU A 186 -0.76 -0.30 18.97
C LEU A 186 0.02 0.26 20.16
N GLU A 187 -0.32 1.45 20.65
CA GLU A 187 0.25 2.02 21.88
C GLU A 187 -0.02 1.13 23.10
N ARG A 188 -1.25 0.64 23.25
CA ARG A 188 -1.57 -0.33 24.31
C ARG A 188 -0.79 -1.63 24.17
N LYS A 189 -0.60 -2.11 22.93
CA LYS A 189 0.20 -3.32 22.66
C LYS A 189 1.68 -3.11 23.00
N ILE A 190 2.23 -1.93 22.73
CA ILE A 190 3.59 -1.55 23.12
C ILE A 190 3.71 -1.50 24.65
N ALA A 191 2.74 -0.87 25.33
CA ALA A 191 2.71 -0.77 26.79
C ALA A 191 2.47 -2.12 27.48
N THR A 192 1.77 -3.05 26.84
CA THR A 192 1.48 -4.40 27.35
C THR A 192 1.67 -5.43 26.25
N PRO A 193 2.91 -5.94 26.05
CA PRO A 193 3.23 -6.90 24.99
C PRO A 193 2.43 -8.21 25.05
N THR A 194 1.89 -8.58 26.21
CA THR A 194 1.04 -9.78 26.39
C THR A 194 -0.44 -9.56 26.03
N MET A 195 -0.83 -8.33 25.67
CA MET A 195 -2.21 -8.01 25.27
C MET A 195 -2.61 -8.82 24.03
N ASP A 196 -3.75 -9.51 24.08
CA ASP A 196 -4.29 -10.22 22.93
C ASP A 196 -4.78 -9.24 21.85
N LEU A 197 -3.92 -9.01 20.85
CA LEU A 197 -4.20 -8.04 19.79
C LEU A 197 -5.33 -8.51 18.87
N VAL A 198 -5.52 -9.81 18.70
CA VAL A 198 -6.59 -10.37 17.85
C VAL A 198 -7.93 -10.10 18.49
N ARG A 199 -8.06 -10.37 19.80
CA ARG A 199 -9.30 -10.13 20.54
C ARG A 199 -9.61 -8.64 20.66
N GLU A 200 -8.64 -7.83 21.07
CA GLU A 200 -8.82 -6.39 21.30
C GLU A 200 -8.95 -5.59 20.00
N GLY A 201 -8.28 -6.04 18.93
CA GLY A 201 -8.24 -5.36 17.63
C GLY A 201 -9.27 -5.85 16.61
N GLY A 202 -9.94 -6.97 16.86
CA GLY A 202 -10.82 -7.61 15.87
C GLY A 202 -11.91 -6.71 15.31
N GLY A 203 -12.50 -5.85 16.14
CA GLY A 203 -13.49 -4.85 15.69
C GLY A 203 -12.91 -3.79 14.76
N ILE A 204 -11.68 -3.33 15.04
CA ILE A 204 -10.97 -2.35 14.21
C ILE A 204 -10.59 -2.98 12.87
N VAL A 205 -10.04 -4.20 12.88
CA VAL A 205 -9.69 -4.93 11.65
C VAL A 205 -10.92 -5.15 10.79
N LYS A 206 -12.06 -5.54 11.38
CA LYS A 206 -13.33 -5.70 10.66
C LYS A 206 -13.80 -4.38 10.02
N ALA A 207 -13.69 -3.26 10.74
CA ALA A 207 -14.06 -1.95 10.22
C ALA A 207 -13.14 -1.50 9.08
N VAL A 208 -11.83 -1.72 9.21
CA VAL A 208 -10.83 -1.45 8.15
C VAL A 208 -11.14 -2.27 6.91
N ARG A 209 -11.42 -3.58 7.06
CA ARG A 209 -11.79 -4.45 5.93
C ARG A 209 -13.06 -3.99 5.23
N ALA A 210 -14.08 -3.60 5.99
CA ALA A 210 -15.32 -3.07 5.44
C ALA A 210 -15.08 -1.80 4.63
N LEU A 211 -14.30 -0.84 5.18
CA LEU A 211 -13.96 0.40 4.47
C LEU A 211 -13.14 0.14 3.20
N LEU A 212 -12.20 -0.81 3.24
CA LEU A 212 -11.36 -1.15 2.09
C LEU A 212 -12.14 -1.87 0.98
N ALA A 213 -13.20 -2.61 1.32
CA ALA A 213 -14.04 -3.32 0.36
C ALA A 213 -14.95 -2.37 -0.45
N GLU A 214 -15.16 -1.14 0.02
CA GLU A 214 -15.96 -0.15 -0.68
C GLU A 214 -15.26 0.29 -1.99
N PRO A 215 -15.98 0.28 -3.13
CA PRO A 215 -15.46 0.88 -4.35
C PRO A 215 -15.30 2.38 -4.11
N ALA A 216 -14.09 2.90 -4.34
CA ALA A 216 -13.80 4.32 -4.16
C ALA A 216 -14.78 5.17 -4.98
N GLN A 217 -15.62 5.96 -4.30
CA GLN A 217 -16.45 7.03 -4.88
C GLN A 217 -15.61 8.30 -5.13
N VAL A 218 -14.32 8.14 -5.48
CA VAL A 218 -13.35 9.24 -5.51
C VAL A 218 -13.03 9.58 -6.96
N GLY A 219 -13.81 10.51 -7.52
CA GLY A 219 -13.46 11.18 -8.77
C GLY A 219 -12.19 12.00 -8.58
N ALA A 220 -11.07 11.53 -9.11
CA ALA A 220 -9.85 12.33 -9.21
C ALA A 220 -10.07 13.43 -10.26
N HIS A 221 -10.47 14.63 -9.82
CA HIS A 221 -10.35 15.81 -10.67
C HIS A 221 -8.89 16.29 -10.63
N PRO A 222 -8.20 16.40 -11.78
CA PRO A 222 -6.85 16.94 -11.80
C PRO A 222 -6.91 18.43 -11.47
N HIS A 223 -6.22 18.85 -10.40
CA HIS A 223 -5.79 20.24 -10.26
C HIS A 223 -4.84 20.54 -11.44
N ASP A 224 -5.39 21.17 -12.46
CA ASP A 224 -4.66 21.72 -13.59
C ASP A 224 -3.91 22.95 -13.09
N SER A 225 -2.72 22.76 -12.52
CA SER A 225 -1.78 23.84 -12.32
C SER A 225 -1.21 24.26 -13.68
N ARG A 226 -2.05 24.96 -14.45
CA ARG A 226 -1.61 25.86 -15.52
C ARG A 226 -0.73 26.91 -14.87
N HIS A 227 0.58 26.72 -15.01
CA HIS A 227 1.53 27.82 -14.99
C HIS A 227 1.07 28.82 -16.08
N PRO A 228 0.87 30.11 -15.77
CA PRO A 228 0.74 31.10 -16.82
C PRO A 228 2.14 31.28 -17.44
N ASP A 229 2.31 30.74 -18.66
CA ASP A 229 3.38 31.16 -19.55
C ASP A 229 3.20 32.65 -19.83
N GLY A 230 4.08 33.45 -19.24
CA GLY A 230 4.21 34.87 -19.51
C GLY A 230 4.94 35.10 -20.82
N ASP A 231 4.30 34.75 -21.94
CA ASP A 231 4.71 35.25 -23.26
C ASP A 231 4.20 36.69 -23.41
N ARG A 232 5.05 37.65 -23.04
CA ARG A 232 4.94 39.03 -23.53
C ARG A 232 5.88 39.19 -24.72
N ALA A 233 5.36 38.90 -25.91
CA ALA A 233 5.82 39.54 -27.13
C ALA A 233 4.98 40.81 -27.34
N TYR A 234 5.62 41.98 -27.25
CA TYR A 234 5.18 43.16 -27.98
C TYR A 234 6.39 43.81 -28.64
N HIS A 235 6.33 43.81 -29.96
CA HIS A 235 7.05 44.70 -30.85
C HIS A 235 6.86 46.17 -30.45
N GLY A 236 7.93 46.93 -30.59
CA GLY A 236 8.02 48.39 -30.42
C GLY A 236 9.48 48.80 -30.43
#